data_AF-A0A1V4YSZ8-F1
#
_entry.id   AF-A0A1V4YSZ8-F1
#
_cell.length_a   1.000
_cell.length_b   1.000
_cell.length_c   1.000
_cell.angle_alpha   90.00
_cell.angle_beta   90.00
_cell.angle_gamma   90.00
#
_symmetry.space_group_name_H-M   'P 1'
#
loop_
_entity.id
_entity.type
_entity.pdbx_description
1 polymer ?
#
loop_
_entity_poly.entity_id
_entity_poly.type
_entity_poly.pdbx_seq_one_letter_code
_entity_poly.pdbx_strand_id
1 'polypeptide(L)'
;MQQTEIIHKAGDMSYELLISANAVDNLNIDVGTGDRDGFIYFHQKFGMPYKFLLRKSIESGHFLFVSVSENNKLIGFARFEKLEEHTEKEIKGKMKIVTPSLFLLRSMEIHSAFRNCGIGRVLFSTAVYYLKGNVLTSPDNPEAASFFRKKLGFSEVTGPVGSSGQKYEGHLMLTYPKALTLWHEIATKYPRIVYPELVDLYESLKFRHSMGKAISCNDISRFEILLAGCSGMLSDAMQDDMQYLMTKLRKGVSCNA
;
A
#
# COMPACT_ATOMS: atom_id res chain seq x y z
N MET A 1 2.97 -9.22 -23.07
CA MET A 1 2.03 -8.22 -22.51
C MET A 1 2.25 -8.20 -21.00
N GLN A 2 2.47 -7.03 -20.40
CA GLN A 2 2.77 -6.92 -18.97
C GLN A 2 1.53 -7.36 -18.15
N GLN A 3 1.72 -8.32 -17.23
CA GLN A 3 0.63 -8.91 -16.45
C GLN A 3 0.42 -8.19 -15.12
N THR A 4 1.52 -7.72 -14.51
CA THR A 4 1.55 -7.01 -13.24
C THR A 4 2.55 -5.84 -13.30
N GLU A 5 2.34 -4.86 -12.42
CA GLU A 5 3.26 -3.76 -12.17
C GLU A 5 3.62 -3.74 -10.68
N ILE A 6 4.91 -3.89 -10.38
CA ILE A 6 5.39 -3.82 -9.00
C ILE A 6 5.51 -2.36 -8.63
N ILE A 7 4.73 -1.93 -7.64
CA ILE A 7 4.71 -0.55 -7.16
C ILE A 7 5.67 -0.38 -5.98
N HIS A 8 5.74 -1.39 -5.11
CA HIS A 8 6.61 -1.36 -3.92
C HIS A 8 7.10 -2.77 -3.57
N LYS A 9 8.28 -2.85 -2.95
CA LYS A 9 8.80 -4.09 -2.34
C LYS A 9 9.23 -3.82 -0.90
N ALA A 10 8.89 -4.75 0.00
CA ALA A 10 9.32 -4.73 1.39
C ALA A 10 9.67 -6.14 1.84
N GLY A 11 10.96 -6.46 1.91
CA GLY A 11 11.42 -7.82 2.15
C GLY A 11 10.95 -8.76 1.04
N ASP A 12 10.49 -9.92 1.47
CA ASP A 12 9.98 -10.98 0.59
C ASP A 12 8.56 -10.70 0.06
N MET A 13 8.01 -9.52 0.35
CA MET A 13 6.71 -9.07 -0.13
C MET A 13 6.83 -8.03 -1.24
N SER A 14 6.06 -8.27 -2.30
CA SER A 14 5.80 -7.33 -3.38
C SER A 14 4.38 -6.76 -3.23
N TYR A 15 4.23 -5.48 -3.54
CA TYR A 15 2.94 -4.80 -3.62
C TYR A 15 2.75 -4.37 -5.08
N GLU A 16 1.74 -4.95 -5.71
CA GLU A 16 1.60 -4.93 -7.16
C GLU A 16 0.21 -4.45 -7.59
N LEU A 17 0.13 -3.82 -8.76
CA LEU A 17 -1.11 -3.64 -9.50
C LEU A 17 -1.23 -4.79 -10.52
N LEU A 18 -2.35 -5.52 -10.48
CA LEU A 18 -2.66 -6.51 -11.50
C LEU A 18 -3.30 -5.83 -12.70
N ILE A 19 -2.62 -5.88 -13.85
CA ILE A 19 -3.06 -5.24 -15.10
C ILE A 19 -3.94 -6.19 -15.93
N SER A 20 -3.69 -7.50 -15.81
CA SER A 20 -4.40 -8.51 -16.59
C SER A 20 -5.19 -9.47 -15.71
N ALA A 21 -6.42 -9.78 -16.12
CA ALA A 21 -7.25 -10.83 -15.53
C ALA A 21 -6.54 -12.19 -15.43
N ASN A 22 -5.65 -12.50 -16.40
CA ASN A 22 -4.89 -13.75 -16.41
C ASN A 22 -3.79 -13.79 -15.35
N ALA A 23 -3.35 -12.64 -14.82
CA ALA A 23 -2.37 -12.60 -13.73
C ALA A 23 -2.93 -13.25 -12.45
N VAL A 24 -4.25 -13.23 -12.27
CA VAL A 24 -4.94 -13.87 -11.14
C VAL A 24 -4.75 -15.39 -11.15
N ASP A 25 -4.60 -16.00 -12.32
CA ASP A 25 -4.46 -17.46 -12.44
C ASP A 25 -3.14 -17.96 -11.85
N ASN A 26 -2.11 -17.09 -11.85
CA ASN A 26 -0.77 -17.35 -11.30
C ASN A 26 -0.69 -17.15 -9.78
N LEU A 27 -1.72 -16.57 -9.15
CA LEU A 27 -1.74 -16.38 -7.71
C LEU A 27 -2.06 -17.69 -7.00
N ASN A 28 -1.24 -18.00 -5.99
CA ASN A 28 -1.56 -19.01 -5.00
C ASN A 28 -2.44 -18.38 -3.91
N ILE A 29 -3.71 -18.78 -3.85
CA ILE A 29 -4.71 -18.20 -2.95
C ILE A 29 -5.17 -19.27 -1.96
N ASP A 30 -4.75 -19.11 -0.71
CA ASP A 30 -5.19 -19.95 0.40
C ASP A 30 -6.55 -19.47 0.90
N VAL A 31 -7.58 -20.29 0.69
CA VAL A 31 -8.93 -20.03 1.21
C VAL A 31 -9.06 -20.69 2.58
N GLY A 32 -9.39 -19.89 3.59
CA GLY A 32 -9.46 -20.35 4.97
C GLY A 32 -10.67 -21.25 5.21
N THR A 33 -10.48 -22.24 6.07
CA THR A 33 -11.53 -23.12 6.62
C THR A 33 -11.49 -23.05 8.15
N GLY A 34 -12.42 -23.70 8.86
CA GLY A 34 -12.49 -23.61 10.33
C GLY A 34 -11.20 -23.99 11.08
N ASP A 35 -10.32 -24.75 10.42
CA ASP A 35 -9.04 -25.27 10.92
C ASP A 35 -7.82 -24.72 10.17
N ARG A 36 -7.99 -23.87 9.15
CA ARG A 36 -6.90 -23.39 8.30
C ARG A 36 -6.98 -21.89 8.09
N ASP A 37 -5.84 -21.24 8.31
CA ASP A 37 -5.67 -19.84 7.96
C ASP A 37 -5.84 -19.60 6.46
N GLY A 38 -6.42 -18.46 6.11
CA GLY A 38 -6.64 -18.08 4.72
C GLY A 38 -7.52 -16.86 4.57
N PHE A 39 -7.87 -16.55 3.32
CA PHE A 39 -8.94 -15.62 3.01
C PHE A 39 -10.29 -16.29 3.24
N ILE A 40 -11.18 -15.63 3.95
CA ILE A 40 -12.43 -16.26 4.38
C ILE A 40 -13.64 -15.34 4.25
N TYR A 41 -13.43 -14.02 4.33
CA TYR A 41 -14.51 -13.07 4.44
C TYR A 41 -15.45 -13.09 3.23
N PHE A 42 -14.92 -12.92 2.02
CA PHE A 42 -15.75 -12.86 0.82
C PHE A 42 -16.33 -14.21 0.43
N HIS A 43 -15.60 -15.29 0.72
CA HIS A 43 -16.09 -16.64 0.50
C HIS A 43 -17.30 -16.93 1.40
N GLN A 44 -17.22 -16.67 2.70
CA GLN A 44 -18.32 -16.94 3.63
C GLN A 44 -19.49 -15.96 3.47
N LYS A 45 -19.21 -14.67 3.31
CA LYS A 45 -20.26 -13.63 3.31
C LYS A 45 -21.03 -13.57 1.99
N PHE A 46 -20.39 -13.91 0.87
CA PHE A 46 -20.98 -13.74 -0.46
C PHE A 46 -20.96 -15.02 -1.31
N GLY A 47 -20.43 -16.14 -0.80
CA GLY A 47 -20.33 -17.39 -1.57
C GLY A 47 -19.43 -17.28 -2.80
N MET A 48 -18.59 -16.25 -2.90
CA MET A 48 -17.80 -15.97 -4.11
C MET A 48 -16.42 -16.62 -4.04
N PRO A 49 -16.02 -17.41 -5.05
CA PRO A 49 -14.64 -17.85 -5.19
C PRO A 49 -13.69 -16.66 -5.40
N TYR A 50 -12.57 -16.63 -4.67
CA TYR A 50 -11.63 -15.51 -4.76
C TYR A 50 -11.05 -15.31 -6.16
N LYS A 51 -10.64 -16.38 -6.86
CA LYS A 51 -10.16 -16.27 -8.25
C LYS A 51 -11.20 -15.59 -9.15
N PHE A 52 -12.47 -15.96 -9.03
CA PHE A 52 -13.55 -15.34 -9.78
C PHE A 52 -13.72 -13.86 -9.43
N LEU A 53 -13.79 -13.53 -8.13
CA LEU A 53 -13.92 -12.15 -7.65
C LEU A 53 -12.79 -11.25 -8.17
N LEU A 54 -11.54 -11.69 -8.02
CA LEU A 54 -10.36 -10.92 -8.41
C LEU A 54 -10.29 -10.74 -9.93
N ARG A 55 -10.54 -11.82 -10.69
CA ARG A 55 -10.53 -11.79 -12.15
C ARG A 55 -11.61 -10.84 -12.70
N LYS A 56 -12.85 -10.98 -12.21
CA LYS A 56 -13.96 -10.11 -12.60
C LYS A 56 -13.72 -8.66 -12.26
N SER A 57 -12.98 -8.39 -11.18
CA SER A 57 -12.65 -7.02 -10.82
C SER A 57 -11.84 -6.31 -11.89
N ILE A 58 -10.80 -6.98 -12.42
CA ILE A 58 -10.00 -6.43 -13.53
C ILE A 58 -10.84 -6.33 -14.81
N GLU A 59 -11.61 -7.36 -15.13
CA GLU A 59 -12.45 -7.39 -16.33
C GLU A 59 -13.51 -6.27 -16.33
N SER A 60 -13.98 -5.84 -15.15
CA SER A 60 -14.91 -4.72 -14.98
C SER A 60 -14.22 -3.35 -14.88
N GLY A 61 -12.91 -3.27 -15.10
CA GLY A 61 -12.16 -2.00 -15.07
C GLY A 61 -11.80 -1.50 -13.68
N HIS A 62 -11.90 -2.33 -12.63
CA HIS A 62 -11.39 -1.97 -11.31
C HIS A 62 -9.87 -2.08 -11.25
N PHE A 63 -9.26 -1.21 -10.45
CA PHE A 63 -7.87 -1.35 -10.04
C PHE A 63 -7.79 -2.41 -8.95
N LEU A 64 -6.96 -3.44 -9.17
CA LEU A 64 -6.73 -4.49 -8.21
C LEU A 64 -5.28 -4.47 -7.74
N PHE A 65 -5.08 -3.97 -6.53
CA PHE A 65 -3.79 -4.00 -5.86
C PHE A 65 -3.69 -5.25 -4.99
N VAL A 66 -2.53 -5.88 -4.99
CA VAL A 66 -2.25 -7.10 -4.23
C VAL A 66 -0.94 -6.97 -3.47
N SER A 67 -0.85 -7.65 -2.33
CA SER A 67 0.42 -7.93 -1.67
C SER A 67 0.71 -9.43 -1.82
N VAL A 68 1.86 -9.76 -2.39
CA VAL A 68 2.25 -11.11 -2.80
C VAL A 68 3.60 -11.45 -2.18
N SER A 69 3.70 -12.58 -1.50
CA SER A 69 4.98 -13.10 -0.99
C SER A 69 5.68 -13.98 -2.04
N GLU A 70 6.83 -14.53 -1.68
CA GLU A 70 7.50 -15.58 -2.47
C GLU A 70 6.52 -16.68 -2.92
N ASN A 71 6.81 -17.26 -4.09
CA ASN A 71 6.00 -18.28 -4.77
C ASN A 71 4.58 -17.81 -5.19
N ASN A 72 4.41 -16.52 -5.47
CA ASN A 72 3.15 -15.92 -5.91
C ASN A 72 1.98 -16.11 -4.91
N LYS A 73 2.28 -16.31 -3.62
CA LYS A 73 1.24 -16.45 -2.61
C LYS A 73 0.60 -15.11 -2.30
N LEU A 74 -0.72 -15.04 -2.49
CA LEU A 74 -1.50 -13.86 -2.19
C LEU A 74 -1.62 -13.68 -0.67
N ILE A 75 -1.22 -12.52 -0.18
CA ILE A 75 -1.26 -12.14 1.25
C ILE A 75 -2.38 -11.15 1.52
N GLY A 76 -2.70 -10.30 0.55
CA GLY A 76 -3.74 -9.29 0.68
C GLY A 76 -4.16 -8.74 -0.67
N PHE A 77 -5.36 -8.17 -0.74
CA PHE A 77 -5.82 -7.42 -1.90
C PHE A 77 -6.65 -6.21 -1.51
N ALA A 78 -6.68 -5.20 -2.38
CA ALA A 78 -7.50 -4.02 -2.29
C ALA A 78 -8.03 -3.63 -3.68
N ARG A 79 -9.35 -3.47 -3.79
CA ARG A 79 -10.06 -3.23 -5.05
C ARG A 79 -10.66 -1.83 -5.09
N PHE A 80 -10.32 -1.07 -6.12
CA PHE A 80 -10.79 0.29 -6.30
C PHE A 80 -11.54 0.45 -7.62
N GLU A 81 -12.63 1.20 -7.58
CA GLU A 81 -13.37 1.65 -8.76
C GLU A 81 -13.14 3.15 -8.94
N LYS A 82 -12.82 3.59 -10.16
CA LYS A 82 -12.82 5.01 -10.47
C LYS A 82 -14.24 5.43 -10.82
N LEU A 83 -14.75 6.47 -10.17
CA LEU A 83 -16.06 7.02 -10.55
C LEU A 83 -16.01 7.66 -11.93
N GLU A 84 -17.06 7.47 -12.70
CA GLU A 84 -17.17 8.05 -14.05
C GLU A 84 -17.14 9.58 -14.01
N GLU A 85 -16.54 10.20 -15.04
CA GLU A 85 -16.29 11.64 -15.07
C GLU A 85 -17.54 12.50 -14.88
N HIS A 86 -18.70 12.05 -15.36
CA HIS A 86 -19.95 12.78 -15.24
C HIS A 86 -20.43 12.82 -13.78
N THR A 87 -20.39 11.68 -13.09
CA THR A 87 -20.70 11.56 -11.66
C THR A 87 -19.65 12.31 -10.82
N GLU A 88 -18.38 12.25 -11.23
CA GLU A 88 -17.29 12.97 -10.58
C GLU A 88 -17.47 14.50 -10.67
N LYS A 89 -17.86 15.03 -11.84
CA LYS A 89 -18.10 16.46 -12.06
C LYS A 89 -19.25 16.99 -11.18
N GLU A 90 -20.34 16.25 -11.08
CA GLU A 90 -21.46 16.61 -10.20
C GLU A 90 -21.04 16.68 -8.73
N ILE A 91 -20.26 15.69 -8.27
CA ILE A 91 -19.76 15.64 -6.89
C ILE A 91 -18.78 16.79 -6.62
N LYS A 92 -17.82 17.02 -7.53
CA LYS A 92 -16.84 18.11 -7.42
C LYS A 92 -17.52 19.48 -7.35
N GLY A 93 -18.53 19.70 -8.18
CA GLY A 93 -19.32 20.95 -8.19
C GLY A 93 -20.00 21.25 -6.85
N LYS A 94 -20.50 20.21 -6.15
CA LYS A 94 -21.14 20.35 -4.84
C LYS A 94 -20.14 20.50 -3.69
N MET A 95 -19.01 19.82 -3.74
CA MET A 95 -18.03 19.81 -2.65
C MET A 95 -17.02 20.97 -2.72
N LYS A 96 -17.03 21.80 -3.78
CA LYS A 96 -15.95 22.77 -4.08
C LYS A 96 -14.55 22.12 -4.08
N ILE A 97 -14.47 20.81 -4.31
CA ILE A 97 -13.21 20.07 -4.35
C ILE A 97 -12.72 20.13 -5.80
N VAL A 98 -11.75 20.99 -6.04
CA VAL A 98 -11.03 21.04 -7.30
C VAL A 98 -9.96 19.95 -7.26
N THR A 99 -9.94 19.15 -8.33
CA THR A 99 -8.80 18.41 -8.93
C THR A 99 -8.37 16.96 -8.61
N PRO A 100 -8.66 16.25 -7.49
CA PRO A 100 -8.33 14.81 -7.46
C PRO A 100 -9.46 13.95 -8.06
N SER A 101 -9.10 12.87 -8.75
CA SER A 101 -10.08 11.82 -9.11
C SER A 101 -10.69 11.18 -7.86
N LEU A 102 -11.91 10.66 -7.99
CA LEU A 102 -12.62 10.01 -6.88
C LEU A 102 -12.68 8.49 -7.11
N PHE A 103 -12.19 7.75 -6.13
CA PHE A 103 -12.14 6.29 -6.15
C PHE A 103 -13.00 5.69 -5.05
N LEU A 104 -13.70 4.61 -5.33
CA LEU A 104 -14.42 3.82 -4.35
C LEU A 104 -13.59 2.58 -3.99
N LEU A 105 -13.21 2.44 -2.72
CA LEU A 105 -12.66 1.18 -2.21
C LEU A 105 -13.82 0.20 -2.02
N ARG A 106 -13.91 -0.78 -2.93
CA ARG A 106 -15.00 -1.77 -3.00
C ARG A 106 -14.77 -3.00 -2.14
N SER A 107 -13.51 -3.39 -1.95
CA SER A 107 -13.17 -4.52 -1.09
C SER A 107 -11.69 -4.47 -0.70
N MET A 108 -11.39 -4.98 0.48
CA MET A 108 -10.03 -5.18 0.96
C MET A 108 -10.03 -6.36 1.93
N GLU A 109 -9.06 -7.25 1.82
CA GLU A 109 -8.86 -8.34 2.78
C GLU A 109 -7.38 -8.67 2.89
N ILE A 110 -6.96 -9.04 4.11
CA ILE A 110 -5.64 -9.59 4.41
C ILE A 110 -5.85 -11.01 4.94
N HIS A 111 -5.04 -11.94 4.42
CA HIS A 111 -4.97 -13.33 4.86
C HIS A 111 -4.82 -13.41 6.39
N SER A 112 -5.59 -14.28 7.05
CA SER A 112 -5.70 -14.30 8.53
C SER A 112 -4.36 -14.38 9.26
N ALA A 113 -3.48 -15.29 8.84
CA ALA A 113 -2.12 -15.46 9.38
C ALA A 113 -1.22 -14.20 9.33
N PHE A 114 -1.56 -13.21 8.50
CA PHE A 114 -0.74 -12.01 8.27
C PHE A 114 -1.42 -10.71 8.73
N ARG A 115 -2.55 -10.84 9.45
CA ARG A 115 -3.22 -9.69 10.07
C ARG A 115 -2.39 -9.14 11.22
N ASN A 116 -2.60 -7.86 11.56
CA ASN A 116 -1.90 -7.13 12.62
C ASN A 116 -0.38 -6.93 12.42
N CYS A 117 0.20 -7.38 11.30
CA CYS A 117 1.61 -7.16 10.96
C CYS A 117 1.87 -5.90 10.13
N GLY A 118 0.88 -5.02 9.96
CA GLY A 118 1.02 -3.76 9.22
C GLY A 118 0.87 -3.85 7.70
N ILE A 119 0.83 -5.05 7.12
CA ILE A 119 0.69 -5.28 5.66
C ILE A 119 -0.52 -4.56 5.08
N GLY A 120 -1.68 -4.61 5.74
CA GLY A 120 -2.87 -3.89 5.27
C GLY A 120 -2.67 -2.36 5.20
N ARG A 121 -1.84 -1.79 6.08
CA ARG A 121 -1.51 -0.36 6.00
C ARG A 121 -0.64 -0.09 4.77
N VAL A 122 0.42 -0.88 4.58
CA VAL A 122 1.34 -0.72 3.44
C VAL A 122 0.60 -0.91 2.13
N LEU A 123 -0.17 -2.01 1.98
CA LEU A 123 -0.98 -2.28 0.78
C LEU A 123 -1.91 -1.12 0.45
N PHE A 124 -2.66 -0.63 1.44
CA PHE A 124 -3.58 0.48 1.22
C PHE A 124 -2.83 1.77 0.88
N SER A 125 -1.76 2.11 1.61
CA SER A 125 -1.01 3.34 1.37
C SER A 125 -0.30 3.34 0.02
N THR A 126 0.26 2.20 -0.40
CA THR A 126 0.85 2.04 -1.75
C THR A 126 -0.21 2.30 -2.81
N ALA A 127 -1.38 1.68 -2.66
CA ALA A 127 -2.47 1.80 -3.62
C ALA A 127 -2.94 3.25 -3.77
N VAL A 128 -3.19 3.96 -2.67
CA VAL A 128 -3.70 5.34 -2.74
C VAL A 128 -2.64 6.35 -3.18
N TYR A 129 -1.36 6.09 -2.86
CA TYR A 129 -0.25 6.87 -3.38
C TYR A 129 -0.13 6.75 -4.90
N TYR A 130 -0.36 5.54 -5.44
CA TYR A 130 -0.41 5.29 -6.88
C TYR A 130 -1.61 5.95 -7.56
N LEU A 131 -2.81 5.81 -6.99
CA LEU A 131 -4.06 6.31 -7.58
C LEU A 131 -4.17 7.84 -7.64
N LYS A 132 -3.46 8.56 -6.76
CA LYS A 132 -3.44 10.02 -6.69
C LYS A 132 -4.83 10.67 -6.69
N GLY A 133 -5.71 10.18 -5.82
CA GLY A 133 -7.09 10.65 -5.73
C GLY A 133 -7.69 10.59 -4.33
N ASN A 134 -8.92 11.09 -4.22
CA ASN A 134 -9.76 10.90 -3.04
C ASN A 134 -10.27 9.47 -3.02
N VAL A 135 -10.38 8.87 -1.84
CA VAL A 135 -10.92 7.51 -1.67
C VAL A 135 -12.13 7.55 -0.76
N LEU A 136 -13.23 6.98 -1.22
CA LEU A 136 -14.43 6.72 -0.44
C LEU A 136 -14.54 5.24 -0.12
N THR A 137 -15.08 4.92 1.05
CA THR A 137 -15.41 3.55 1.42
C THR A 137 -16.60 3.51 2.38
N SER A 138 -17.31 2.39 2.38
CA SER A 138 -18.37 2.09 3.34
C SER A 138 -18.00 0.78 4.05
N PRO A 139 -17.34 0.85 5.21
CA PRO A 139 -16.94 -0.35 5.94
C PRO A 139 -18.19 -1.09 6.42
N ASP A 140 -18.25 -2.39 6.18
CA ASP A 140 -19.42 -3.22 6.45
C ASP A 140 -19.33 -3.97 7.79
N ASN A 141 -18.28 -3.69 8.58
CA ASN A 141 -18.10 -4.21 9.92
C ASN A 141 -17.31 -3.22 10.83
N PRO A 142 -17.47 -3.31 12.17
CA PRO A 142 -16.86 -2.35 13.10
C PRO A 142 -15.33 -2.36 13.11
N GLU A 143 -14.71 -3.51 12.86
CA GLU A 143 -13.25 -3.67 12.85
C GLU A 143 -12.64 -2.91 11.66
N ALA A 144 -13.23 -3.07 10.47
CA ALA A 144 -12.89 -2.31 9.28
C ALA A 144 -13.12 -0.82 9.50
N ALA A 145 -14.27 -0.42 10.05
CA ALA A 145 -14.55 1.00 10.35
C ALA A 145 -13.50 1.61 11.30
N SER A 146 -13.12 0.86 12.35
CA SER A 146 -12.07 1.25 13.28
C SER A 146 -10.71 1.36 12.60
N PHE A 147 -10.37 0.42 11.70
CA PHE A 147 -9.14 0.46 10.91
C PHE A 147 -9.08 1.72 10.03
N PHE A 148 -10.12 2.00 9.23
CA PHE A 148 -10.14 3.17 8.35
C PHE A 148 -10.08 4.49 9.12
N ARG A 149 -10.91 4.65 10.17
CA ARG A 149 -10.94 5.89 10.97
C ARG A 149 -9.66 6.08 11.77
N LYS A 150 -9.27 5.09 12.58
CA LYS A 150 -8.21 5.24 13.59
C LYS A 150 -6.80 4.97 13.06
N LYS A 151 -6.66 4.14 12.02
CA LYS A 151 -5.34 3.73 11.51
C LYS A 151 -4.98 4.38 10.18
N LEU A 152 -5.97 4.70 9.34
CA LEU A 152 -5.75 5.31 8.03
C LEU A 152 -6.20 6.78 7.96
N GLY A 153 -6.87 7.30 9.01
CA GLY A 153 -7.22 8.72 9.12
C GLY A 153 -8.40 9.15 8.25
N PHE A 154 -9.31 8.22 7.91
CA PHE A 154 -10.53 8.57 7.20
C PHE A 154 -11.48 9.38 8.09
N SER A 155 -12.14 10.36 7.49
CA SER A 155 -13.21 11.15 8.11
C SER A 155 -14.57 10.80 7.51
N GLU A 156 -15.62 10.87 8.32
CA GLU A 156 -16.99 10.67 7.84
C GLU A 156 -17.46 11.84 6.98
N VAL A 157 -18.22 11.52 5.94
CA VAL A 157 -18.85 12.51 5.07
C VAL A 157 -20.16 12.97 5.71
N THR A 158 -20.16 14.22 6.19
CA THR A 158 -21.28 14.82 6.96
C THR A 158 -22.23 15.68 6.13
N GLY A 159 -21.98 15.83 4.83
CA GLY A 159 -22.81 16.63 3.92
C GLY A 159 -23.38 15.82 2.75
N PRO A 160 -24.30 16.40 1.97
CA PRO A 160 -24.89 15.76 0.80
C PRO A 160 -23.86 15.68 -0.34
N VAL A 161 -22.99 14.69 -0.26
CA VAL A 161 -21.98 14.37 -1.26
C VAL A 161 -22.57 13.32 -2.20
N GLY A 162 -22.60 13.59 -3.50
CA GLY A 162 -23.20 12.67 -4.47
C GLY A 162 -24.04 13.32 -5.56
N SER A 163 -24.44 12.52 -6.54
CA SER A 163 -25.45 12.88 -7.55
C SER A 163 -26.87 12.73 -6.97
N SER A 164 -27.89 13.11 -7.73
CA SER A 164 -29.30 12.88 -7.34
C SER A 164 -29.62 11.39 -7.17
N GLY A 165 -28.90 10.50 -7.87
CA GLY A 165 -29.09 9.05 -7.82
C GLY A 165 -28.22 8.31 -6.80
N GLN A 166 -27.11 8.90 -6.32
CA GLN A 166 -26.20 8.22 -5.39
C GLN A 166 -25.61 9.18 -4.38
N LYS A 167 -25.97 8.98 -3.11
CA LYS A 167 -25.51 9.78 -1.96
C LYS A 167 -24.44 9.00 -1.19
N TYR A 168 -23.38 9.70 -0.81
CA TYR A 168 -22.24 9.18 -0.04
C TYR A 168 -22.20 9.73 1.39
N GLU A 169 -23.29 10.33 1.85
CA GLU A 169 -23.47 10.68 3.27
C GLU A 169 -23.27 9.44 4.14
N GLY A 170 -22.56 9.58 5.26
CA GLY A 170 -22.18 8.47 6.16
C GLY A 170 -21.04 7.58 5.64
N HIS A 171 -20.56 7.76 4.40
CA HIS A 171 -19.34 7.08 3.94
C HIS A 171 -18.11 7.68 4.61
N LEU A 172 -17.03 6.92 4.60
CA LEU A 172 -15.73 7.39 5.02
C LEU A 172 -14.94 7.89 3.81
N MET A 173 -14.30 9.04 3.95
CA MET A 173 -13.44 9.64 2.93
C MET A 173 -12.01 9.83 3.43
N LEU A 174 -11.05 9.46 2.58
CA LEU A 174 -9.66 9.89 2.66
C LEU A 174 -9.41 10.89 1.53
N THR A 175 -9.12 12.14 1.89
CA THR A 175 -8.83 13.18 0.91
C THR A 175 -7.46 12.97 0.28
N TYR A 176 -7.30 13.38 -0.98
CA TYR A 176 -6.05 13.21 -1.72
C TYR A 176 -4.82 13.80 -0.99
N PRO A 177 -4.86 15.01 -0.41
CA PRO A 177 -3.73 15.51 0.37
C PRO A 177 -3.36 14.56 1.52
N LYS A 178 -4.34 13.98 2.20
CA LYS A 178 -4.09 13.02 3.29
C LYS A 178 -3.64 11.66 2.77
N ALA A 179 -4.17 11.20 1.63
CA ALA A 179 -3.72 9.98 0.96
C ALA A 179 -2.26 10.08 0.51
N LEU A 180 -1.85 11.25 0.03
CA LEU A 180 -0.47 11.53 -0.38
C LEU A 180 0.49 11.46 0.81
N THR A 181 0.13 12.03 1.97
CA THR A 181 0.99 11.99 3.16
C THR A 181 0.93 10.68 3.93
N LEU A 182 -0.13 9.88 3.75
CA LEU A 182 -0.34 8.62 4.48
C LEU A 182 0.81 7.64 4.30
N TRP A 183 1.37 7.54 3.09
CA TRP A 183 2.55 6.72 2.83
C TRP A 183 3.73 7.12 3.72
N HIS A 184 4.08 8.41 3.71
CA HIS A 184 5.18 8.95 4.50
C HIS A 184 4.94 8.81 6.02
N GLU A 185 3.69 8.97 6.48
CA GLU A 185 3.30 8.74 7.87
C GLU A 185 3.53 7.28 8.30
N ILE A 186 3.15 6.32 7.46
CA ILE A 186 3.37 4.89 7.72
C ILE A 186 4.86 4.54 7.66
N ALA A 187 5.57 5.01 6.63
CA ALA A 187 7.01 4.84 6.48
C ALA A 187 7.79 5.36 7.68
N THR A 188 7.44 6.55 8.19
CA THR A 188 8.09 7.15 9.37
C THR A 188 7.80 6.36 10.64
N LYS A 189 6.55 5.92 10.82
CA LYS A 189 6.14 5.26 12.06
C LYS A 189 6.54 3.78 12.12
N TYR A 190 6.64 3.13 10.96
CA TYR A 190 6.92 1.70 10.84
C TYR A 190 7.94 1.41 9.74
N PRO A 191 9.14 2.00 9.80
CA PRO A 191 10.11 1.92 8.72
C PRO A 191 10.56 0.49 8.42
N ARG A 192 10.63 -0.39 9.42
CA ARG A 192 10.93 -1.83 9.23
C ARG A 192 9.87 -2.60 8.45
N ILE A 193 8.62 -2.15 8.46
CA ILE A 193 7.55 -2.81 7.70
C ILE A 193 7.59 -2.36 6.25
N VAL A 194 8.00 -1.11 6.00
CA VAL A 194 7.99 -0.50 4.66
C VAL A 194 9.31 -0.74 3.93
N TYR A 195 10.45 -0.69 4.63
CA TYR A 195 11.79 -0.81 4.07
C TYR A 195 12.70 -1.69 4.95
N PRO A 196 12.34 -2.96 5.20
CA PRO A 196 13.07 -3.81 6.14
C PRO A 196 14.57 -3.90 5.81
N GLU A 197 14.92 -4.15 4.54
CA GLU A 197 16.32 -4.33 4.14
C GLU A 197 17.15 -3.05 4.25
N LEU A 198 16.54 -1.89 3.94
CA LEU A 198 17.19 -0.59 4.08
C LEU A 198 17.45 -0.28 5.55
N VAL A 199 16.45 -0.48 6.41
CA VAL A 199 16.54 -0.19 7.85
C VAL A 199 17.54 -1.12 8.52
N ASP A 200 17.49 -2.42 8.23
CA ASP A 200 18.40 -3.40 8.81
C ASP A 200 19.86 -3.12 8.39
N LEU A 201 20.09 -2.79 7.13
CA LEU A 201 21.43 -2.42 6.66
C LEU A 201 21.90 -1.09 7.25
N TYR A 202 21.03 -0.08 7.30
CA TYR A 202 21.33 1.22 7.90
C TYR A 202 21.75 1.08 9.37
N GLU A 203 20.98 0.35 10.18
CA GLU A 203 21.30 0.16 11.59
C GLU A 203 22.59 -0.64 11.80
N SER A 204 22.78 -1.70 11.01
CA SER A 204 24.02 -2.48 11.00
C SER A 204 25.24 -1.63 10.67
N LEU A 205 25.14 -0.77 9.65
CA LEU A 205 26.20 0.15 9.25
C LEU A 205 26.46 1.22 10.31
N LYS A 206 25.41 1.82 10.87
CA LYS A 206 25.51 2.81 11.94
C LYS A 206 26.24 2.24 13.14
N PHE A 207 25.86 1.03 13.56
CA PHE A 207 26.49 0.33 14.69
C PHE A 207 27.95 -0.03 14.41
N ARG A 208 28.26 -0.58 13.23
CA ARG A 208 29.65 -0.90 12.85
C ARG A 208 30.52 0.35 12.80
N HIS A 209 30.00 1.44 12.23
CA HIS A 209 30.70 2.71 12.14
C HIS A 209 30.97 3.29 13.53
N SER A 210 30.00 3.28 14.45
CA SER A 210 30.19 3.80 15.82
C SER A 210 31.20 2.98 16.62
N MET A 211 31.35 1.69 16.30
CA MET A 211 32.31 0.79 16.95
C MET A 211 33.69 0.80 16.28
N GLY A 212 33.91 1.60 15.23
CA GLY A 212 35.15 1.58 14.45
C GLY A 212 35.41 0.25 13.74
N LYS A 213 34.38 -0.57 13.51
CA LYS A 213 34.51 -1.84 12.80
C LYS A 213 34.66 -1.61 11.30
N ALA A 214 35.39 -2.50 10.64
CA ALA A 214 35.51 -2.49 9.19
C ALA A 214 34.13 -2.60 8.50
N ILE A 215 33.92 -1.78 7.48
CA ILE A 215 32.72 -1.78 6.63
C ILE A 215 33.19 -2.03 5.20
N SER A 216 32.60 -3.03 4.55
CA SER A 216 32.98 -3.40 3.19
C SER A 216 32.43 -2.41 2.16
N CYS A 217 33.13 -2.23 1.04
CA CYS A 217 32.61 -1.44 -0.08
C CYS A 217 31.29 -2.01 -0.62
N ASN A 218 31.13 -3.33 -0.62
CA ASN A 218 29.89 -3.98 -1.02
C ASN A 218 28.69 -3.56 -0.15
N ASP A 219 28.87 -3.45 1.17
CA ASP A 219 27.80 -2.98 2.06
C ASP A 219 27.44 -1.52 1.80
N ILE A 220 28.44 -0.67 1.51
CA ILE A 220 28.22 0.75 1.18
C ILE A 220 27.45 0.87 -0.14
N SER A 221 27.88 0.15 -1.19
CA SER A 221 27.20 0.14 -2.48
C SER A 221 25.77 -0.40 -2.36
N ARG A 222 25.56 -1.47 -1.59
CA ARG A 222 24.22 -2.02 -1.33
C ARG A 222 23.33 -1.00 -0.62
N PHE A 223 23.86 -0.31 0.39
CA PHE A 223 23.12 0.73 1.10
C PHE A 223 22.76 1.89 0.18
N GLU A 224 23.66 2.28 -0.72
CA GLU A 224 23.41 3.34 -1.69
C GLU A 224 22.30 2.97 -2.67
N ILE A 225 22.34 1.75 -3.22
CA ILE A 225 21.32 1.26 -4.15
C ILE A 225 19.95 1.23 -3.45
N LEU A 226 19.87 0.71 -2.22
CA LEU A 226 18.62 0.66 -1.46
C LEU A 226 18.09 2.07 -1.13
N LEU A 227 18.97 2.98 -0.72
CA LEU A 227 18.58 4.35 -0.38
C LEU A 227 18.10 5.13 -1.61
N ALA A 228 18.78 4.98 -2.75
CA ALA A 228 18.38 5.59 -4.02
C ALA A 228 17.03 5.03 -4.52
N GLY A 229 16.80 3.72 -4.35
CA GLY A 229 15.54 3.07 -4.70
C GLY A 229 14.32 3.55 -3.90
N CYS A 230 14.52 4.22 -2.77
CA CYS A 230 13.47 4.77 -1.92
C CYS A 230 13.28 6.29 -2.08
N SER A 231 13.89 6.91 -3.11
CA SER A 231 13.86 8.36 -3.31
C SER A 231 12.44 8.91 -3.42
N GLY A 232 12.13 9.93 -2.63
CA GLY A 232 10.80 10.55 -2.59
C GLY A 232 9.73 9.73 -1.85
N MET A 233 10.09 8.60 -1.24
CA MET A 233 9.17 7.74 -0.48
C MET A 233 9.55 7.64 1.01
N LEU A 234 10.78 8.01 1.37
CA LEU A 234 11.19 8.22 2.76
C LEU A 234 10.61 9.53 3.31
N SER A 235 10.61 9.68 4.63
CA SER A 235 10.44 11.01 5.22
C SER A 235 11.74 11.79 5.19
N ASP A 236 11.66 13.11 5.11
CA ASP A 236 12.82 14.01 5.04
C ASP A 236 13.82 13.72 6.16
N ALA A 237 13.35 13.56 7.40
CA ALA A 237 14.20 13.25 8.55
C ALA A 237 14.95 11.92 8.41
N MET A 238 14.31 10.88 7.87
CA MET A 238 14.97 9.59 7.62
C MET A 238 15.97 9.70 6.46
N GLN A 239 15.58 10.39 5.39
CA GLN A 239 16.42 10.58 4.23
C GLN A 239 17.69 11.36 4.59
N ASP A 240 17.57 12.44 5.33
CA ASP A 240 18.70 13.27 5.77
C ASP A 240 19.67 12.50 6.66
N ASP A 241 19.16 11.74 7.63
CA ASP A 241 20.00 10.96 8.55
C ASP A 241 20.72 9.81 7.83
N MET A 242 20.05 9.12 6.89
CA MET A 242 20.65 8.08 6.07
C MET A 242 21.69 8.63 5.09
N GLN A 243 21.44 9.79 4.47
CA GLN A 243 22.39 10.49 3.60
C GLN A 243 23.61 11.00 4.37
N TYR A 244 23.42 11.45 5.60
CA TYR A 244 24.50 11.85 6.48
C TYR A 244 25.43 10.67 6.81
N LEU A 245 24.85 9.51 7.16
CA LEU A 245 25.63 8.29 7.37
C LEU A 245 26.37 7.89 6.09
N MET A 246 25.69 7.88 4.93
CA MET A 246 26.30 7.57 3.64
C MET A 246 27.55 8.43 3.36
N THR A 247 27.43 9.73 3.59
CA THR A 247 28.53 10.69 3.39
C THR A 247 29.72 10.37 4.30
N LYS A 248 29.47 9.98 5.56
CA LYS A 248 30.54 9.58 6.49
C LYS A 248 31.24 8.29 6.05
N LEU A 249 30.47 7.29 5.64
CA LEU A 249 31.01 6.01 5.20
C LEU A 249 31.92 6.17 3.99
N ARG A 250 31.51 6.98 3.01
CA ARG A 250 32.33 7.29 1.82
C ARG A 250 33.62 8.03 2.13
N LYS A 251 33.62 8.94 3.11
CA LYS A 251 34.85 9.64 3.55
C LYS A 251 35.82 8.71 4.29
N GLY A 252 35.30 7.66 4.92
CA GLY A 252 36.10 6.70 5.69
C GLY A 252 36.67 5.54 4.88
N VAL A 253 36.27 5.36 3.62
CA VAL A 253 36.69 4.22 2.79
C VAL A 253 37.05 4.69 1.38
N SER A 254 38.31 4.49 0.99
CA SER A 254 38.77 4.61 -0.41
C SER A 254 38.33 3.38 -1.19
N CYS A 255 37.04 3.31 -1.54
CA CYS A 255 36.53 2.31 -2.48
C CYS A 255 36.90 2.75 -3.90
N ASN A 256 37.93 2.13 -4.49
CA ASN A 256 38.15 2.23 -5.93
C ASN A 256 37.06 1.43 -6.64
N ALA A 257 36.40 2.05 -7.60
CA ALA A 257 35.45 1.42 -8.51
C ALA A 257 36.14 0.34 -9.36
#